data_AF-A0A6L3Y1Q5-F1
#
_entry.id   AF-A0A6L3Y1Q5-F1
#
_cell.length_a   1.000
_cell.length_b   1.000
_cell.length_c   1.000
_cell.angle_alpha   90.00
_cell.angle_beta   90.00
_cell.angle_gamma   90.00
#
_symmetry.space_group_name_H-M   'P 1'
#
loop_
_entity.id
_entity.type
_entity.pdbx_description
1 polymer ?
#
loop_
_entity_poly.entity_id
_entity_poly.type
_entity_poly.pdbx_seq_one_letter_code
_entity_poly.pdbx_strand_id
1 'polypeptide(L)'
;LDNLKVLRDNPQVREKVVAIFAEAEPFVPSENVDAQLYNGFFSDADRAAMNIVLQTDPRNLPALDITFADKRIEKLMFNYRARNYPGTLDEAEQERWLQHRRNVFTPEFLNSYAQELEMLYGQYEGNAEKQALLKALFQYAQEIV
;
A
#
# COMPACT_ATOMS: atom_id res chain seq x y z
N LEU A 1 8.51 -21.16 -37.48
CA LEU A 1 9.69 -20.34 -37.84
C LEU A 1 9.33 -19.15 -38.74
N ASP A 2 8.16 -19.18 -39.38
CA ASP A 2 7.76 -18.19 -40.39
C ASP A 2 7.60 -16.77 -39.83
N ASN A 3 6.94 -16.61 -38.67
CA ASN A 3 6.79 -15.28 -38.04
C ASN A 3 8.14 -14.64 -37.65
N LEU A 4 9.12 -15.44 -37.25
CA LEU A 4 10.46 -14.93 -36.94
C LEU A 4 11.15 -14.37 -38.20
N LYS A 5 10.98 -15.04 -39.35
CA LYS A 5 11.49 -14.55 -40.64
C LYS A 5 10.80 -13.24 -41.02
N VAL A 6 9.47 -13.18 -40.93
CA VAL A 6 8.69 -11.97 -41.20
C VAL A 6 9.14 -10.79 -40.32
N LEU A 7 9.39 -10.99 -39.02
CA LEU A 7 9.87 -9.94 -38.13
C LEU A 7 11.29 -9.45 -38.46
N ARG A 8 12.18 -10.34 -38.93
CA ARG A 8 13.54 -9.97 -39.35
C ARG A 8 13.52 -9.14 -40.63
N ASP A 9 12.63 -9.47 -41.56
CA ASP A 9 12.49 -8.78 -42.85
C ASP A 9 11.74 -7.43 -42.70
N ASN A 10 11.16 -7.14 -41.53
CA ASN A 10 10.36 -5.94 -41.28
C ASN A 10 10.81 -5.17 -40.01
N PRO A 11 11.99 -4.53 -40.00
CA PRO A 11 12.53 -3.81 -38.84
C PRO A 11 11.63 -2.66 -38.35
N GLN A 12 10.80 -2.08 -39.22
CA GLN A 12 9.83 -1.02 -38.89
C GLN A 12 8.79 -1.45 -37.84
N VAL A 13 8.60 -2.75 -37.63
CA VAL A 13 7.74 -3.27 -36.55
C VAL A 13 8.31 -2.90 -35.19
N ARG A 14 9.63 -2.92 -35.02
CA ARG A 14 10.30 -2.52 -33.76
C ARG A 14 10.00 -1.07 -33.42
N GLU A 15 10.16 -0.17 -34.39
CA GLU A 15 9.95 1.26 -34.20
C GLU A 15 8.51 1.56 -33.77
N LYS A 16 7.53 0.91 -34.41
CA LYS A 16 6.12 1.04 -34.04
C LYS A 16 5.84 0.55 -32.62
N VAL A 17 6.39 -0.60 -32.23
CA VAL A 17 6.20 -1.14 -30.87
C VAL A 17 6.84 -0.23 -29.84
N VAL A 18 8.06 0.26 -30.07
CA VAL A 18 8.72 1.21 -29.17
C VAL A 18 7.91 2.49 -29.04
N ALA A 19 7.36 3.02 -30.14
CA ALA A 19 6.53 4.22 -30.12
C ALA A 19 5.26 4.05 -29.28
N ILE A 20 4.61 2.88 -29.32
CA ILE A 20 3.41 2.59 -28.53
C ILE A 20 3.69 2.69 -27.02
N PHE A 21 4.87 2.26 -26.56
CA PHE A 21 5.23 2.28 -25.14
C PHE A 21 6.02 3.53 -24.71
N ALA A 22 6.24 4.49 -25.62
CA ALA A 22 6.90 5.75 -25.31
C ALA A 22 5.93 6.83 -24.80
N GLU A 23 4.62 6.57 -24.87
CA GLU A 23 3.60 7.45 -24.31
C GLU A 23 3.70 7.53 -22.78
N ALA A 24 3.40 8.71 -22.23
CA ALA A 24 3.36 8.90 -20.80
C ALA A 24 2.26 8.04 -20.16
N GLU A 25 2.46 7.63 -18.90
CA GLU A 25 1.47 6.84 -18.18
C GLU A 25 0.10 7.56 -18.15
N PRO A 26 -0.99 6.88 -18.53
CA PRO A 26 -2.30 7.51 -18.62
C PRO A 26 -2.99 7.67 -17.26
N PHE A 27 -2.37 7.20 -16.18
CA PHE A 27 -2.95 7.18 -14.84
C PHE A 27 -2.26 8.16 -13.90
N VAL A 28 -3.05 8.76 -13.00
CA VAL A 28 -2.54 9.63 -11.94
C VAL A 28 -1.94 8.76 -10.84
N PRO A 29 -0.68 8.97 -10.43
CA PRO A 29 -0.07 8.23 -9.34
C PRO A 29 -0.87 8.36 -8.03
N SER A 30 -1.00 7.27 -7.28
CA SER A 30 -1.68 7.27 -5.98
C SER A 30 -0.91 8.12 -4.97
N GLU A 31 -1.63 8.88 -4.13
CA GLU A 31 -1.05 9.57 -2.99
C GLU A 31 -0.75 8.64 -1.80
N ASN A 32 -1.32 7.43 -1.80
CA ASN A 32 -1.05 6.42 -0.79
C ASN A 32 0.37 5.90 -0.94
N VAL A 33 1.22 6.15 0.06
CA VAL A 33 2.63 5.73 0.06
C VAL A 33 2.79 4.22 -0.11
N ASP A 34 1.83 3.41 0.37
CA ASP A 34 1.85 1.95 0.23
C ASP A 34 1.77 1.51 -1.26
N ALA A 35 1.23 2.34 -2.14
CA ALA A 35 1.12 2.09 -3.59
C ALA A 35 2.28 2.66 -4.41
N GLN A 36 3.27 3.30 -3.78
CA GLN A 36 4.33 4.05 -4.46
C GLN A 36 5.65 3.26 -4.63
N LEU A 37 5.61 1.93 -4.54
CA LEU A 37 6.81 1.08 -4.65
C LEU A 37 7.57 1.32 -5.97
N TYR A 38 6.83 1.47 -7.08
CA TYR A 38 7.40 1.62 -8.42
C TYR A 38 7.69 3.08 -8.82
N ASN A 39 7.55 4.04 -7.90
CA ASN A 39 7.85 5.45 -8.16
C ASN A 39 9.36 5.77 -8.20
N GLY A 40 10.18 4.79 -8.60
CA GLY A 40 11.63 4.89 -8.67
C GLY A 40 12.35 4.15 -7.53
N PHE A 41 13.64 3.89 -7.77
CA PHE A 41 14.53 3.24 -6.82
C PHE A 41 15.07 4.23 -5.78
N PHE A 42 15.32 3.75 -4.57
CA PHE A 42 15.98 4.54 -3.52
C PHE A 42 17.48 4.71 -3.80
N SER A 43 18.00 5.88 -3.46
CA SER A 43 19.43 6.19 -3.54
C SER A 43 20.25 5.33 -2.57
N ASP A 44 21.55 5.19 -2.83
CA ASP A 44 22.46 4.45 -1.94
C ASP A 44 22.49 5.06 -0.53
N ALA A 45 22.41 6.39 -0.44
CA ALA A 45 22.33 7.13 0.82
C ALA A 45 21.02 6.79 1.58
N ASP A 46 19.88 6.81 0.89
CA ASP A 46 18.60 6.43 1.50
C ASP A 46 18.57 4.96 1.94
N ARG A 47 19.18 4.06 1.17
CA ARG A 47 19.29 2.64 1.56
C ARG A 47 20.14 2.48 2.82
N ALA A 48 21.26 3.17 2.92
CA ALA A 48 22.08 3.16 4.14
C ALA A 48 21.31 3.74 5.34
N ALA A 49 20.60 4.84 5.14
CA ALA A 49 19.74 5.46 6.16
C ALA A 49 18.62 4.52 6.64
N MET A 50 17.93 3.83 5.72
CA MET A 50 16.92 2.82 6.07
C MET A 50 17.52 1.64 6.84
N ASN A 51 18.75 1.21 6.53
CA ASN A 51 19.42 0.17 7.30
C ASN A 51 19.70 0.59 8.75
N ILE A 52 20.06 1.87 8.98
CA ILE A 52 20.20 2.41 10.34
C ILE A 52 18.85 2.36 11.07
N VAL A 53 17.76 2.75 10.41
CA VAL A 53 16.40 2.67 10.96
C VAL A 53 16.07 1.22 11.37
N LEU A 54 16.34 0.24 10.52
CA LEU A 54 16.07 -1.18 10.81
C LEU A 54 16.88 -1.73 11.99
N GLN A 55 18.09 -1.21 12.22
CA GLN A 55 18.96 -1.63 13.32
C GLN A 55 18.70 -0.86 14.63
N THR A 56 17.90 0.21 14.59
CA THR A 56 17.61 1.06 15.73
C THR A 56 16.43 0.50 16.54
N ASP A 57 16.56 0.47 17.87
CA ASP A 57 15.45 0.09 18.76
C ASP A 57 14.25 1.02 18.50
N PRO A 58 13.01 0.50 18.37
CA PRO A 58 11.82 1.30 18.07
C PRO A 58 11.62 2.51 19.00
N ARG A 59 12.06 2.44 20.26
CA ARG A 59 11.96 3.53 21.23
C ARG A 59 12.91 4.70 20.93
N ASN A 60 13.97 4.44 20.19
CA ASN A 60 14.98 5.44 19.81
C ASN A 60 14.71 6.03 18.41
N LEU A 61 13.81 5.43 17.62
CA LEU A 61 13.45 5.93 16.29
C LEU A 61 12.97 7.39 16.27
N PRO A 62 12.19 7.90 17.24
CA PRO A 62 11.77 9.31 17.23
C PRO A 62 12.93 10.29 17.45
N ALA A 63 14.00 9.85 18.11
CA ALA A 63 15.18 10.68 18.41
C ALA A 63 16.23 10.62 17.28
N LEU A 64 16.00 9.83 16.24
CA LEU A 64 16.94 9.60 15.17
C LEU A 64 16.84 10.73 14.14
N ASP A 65 17.81 11.65 14.16
CA ASP A 65 17.89 12.76 13.21
C ASP A 65 18.56 12.30 11.91
N ILE A 66 17.76 11.74 11.01
CA ILE A 66 18.19 11.31 9.67
C ILE A 66 17.41 12.09 8.62
N THR A 67 18.14 12.68 7.68
CA THR A 67 17.56 13.30 6.50
C THR A 67 17.45 12.28 5.36
N PHE A 68 16.25 12.14 4.79
CA PHE A 68 16.00 11.32 3.62
C PHE A 68 15.89 12.18 2.37
N ALA A 69 16.46 11.73 1.24
CA ALA A 69 16.26 12.41 -0.03
C ALA A 69 14.90 12.06 -0.64
N ASP A 70 14.46 10.82 -0.46
CA ASP A 70 13.17 10.34 -0.93
C ASP A 70 12.04 10.65 0.06
N LYS A 71 11.09 11.48 -0.37
CA LYS A 71 9.92 11.91 0.43
C LYS A 71 9.00 10.77 0.85
N ARG A 72 9.08 9.59 0.22
CA ARG A 72 8.30 8.41 0.61
C ARG A 72 8.74 7.88 1.98
N ILE A 73 10.02 8.02 2.33
CA ILE A 73 10.61 7.34 3.49
C ILE A 73 10.03 7.88 4.80
N GLU A 74 9.80 9.19 4.92
CA GLU A 74 9.17 9.77 6.11
C GLU A 74 7.76 9.20 6.35
N LYS A 75 6.95 9.09 5.30
CA LYS A 75 5.60 8.51 5.37
C LYS A 75 5.66 7.01 5.68
N LEU A 76 6.58 6.27 5.05
CA LEU A 76 6.81 4.85 5.32
C LEU A 76 7.23 4.62 6.78
N MET A 77 8.14 5.44 7.31
CA MET A 77 8.63 5.34 8.68
C MET A 77 7.53 5.61 9.71
N PHE A 78 6.70 6.63 9.48
CA PHE A 78 5.54 6.90 10.34
C PHE A 78 4.56 5.72 10.33
N ASN A 79 4.17 5.22 9.15
CA ASN A 79 3.27 4.07 9.03
C ASN A 79 3.86 2.80 9.66
N TYR A 80 5.16 2.57 9.49
CA TYR A 80 5.87 1.46 10.09
C TYR A 80 5.80 1.51 11.63
N ARG A 81 6.12 2.65 12.23
CA ARG A 81 6.03 2.84 13.69
C ARG A 81 4.60 2.70 14.18
N ALA A 82 3.64 3.34 13.53
CA ALA A 82 2.25 3.33 13.96
C ALA A 82 1.58 1.94 13.88
N ARG A 83 1.93 1.14 12.86
CA ARG A 83 1.41 -0.22 12.68
C ARG A 83 2.07 -1.24 13.61
N ASN A 84 3.40 -1.17 13.79
CA ASN A 84 4.17 -2.21 14.48
C ASN A 84 4.49 -1.88 15.94
N TYR A 85 4.63 -0.59 16.27
CA TYR A 85 5.06 -0.10 17.58
C TYR A 85 4.20 1.09 18.04
N PRO A 86 2.87 0.96 18.12
CA PRO A 86 1.98 2.09 18.44
C PRO A 86 2.31 2.74 19.80
N GLY A 87 2.86 1.98 20.76
CA GLY A 87 3.31 2.52 22.05
C GLY A 87 4.55 3.43 21.99
N THR A 88 5.17 3.58 20.81
CA THR A 88 6.28 4.53 20.58
C THR A 88 5.82 5.87 20.02
N LEU A 89 4.53 6.02 19.72
CA LEU A 89 3.97 7.26 19.21
C LEU A 89 3.70 8.24 20.36
N ASP A 90 4.06 9.51 20.17
CA ASP A 90 3.61 10.58 21.06
C ASP A 90 2.12 10.93 20.84
N GLU A 91 1.58 11.83 21.66
CA GLU A 91 0.15 12.21 21.60
C GLU A 91 -0.25 12.80 20.23
N ALA A 92 0.61 13.63 19.62
CA ALA A 92 0.32 14.24 18.32
C ALA A 92 0.38 13.20 17.20
N GLU A 93 1.31 12.26 17.27
CA GLU A 93 1.43 11.14 16.34
C GLU A 93 0.25 10.16 16.48
N GLN A 94 -0.23 9.91 17.69
CA GLN A 94 -1.42 9.10 17.95
C GLN A 94 -2.67 9.74 17.34
N GLU A 95 -2.88 11.05 17.53
CA GLU A 95 -4.01 11.76 16.91
C GLU A 95 -3.90 11.76 15.39
N ARG A 96 -2.70 11.97 14.84
CA ARG A 96 -2.45 11.86 13.40
C ARG A 96 -2.79 10.46 12.87
N TRP A 97 -2.43 9.41 13.61
CA TRP A 97 -2.75 8.03 13.23
C TRP A 97 -4.24 7.72 13.35
N LEU A 98 -4.91 8.25 14.38
CA LEU A 98 -6.36 8.15 14.53
C LEU A 98 -7.08 8.82 13.35
N GLN A 99 -6.64 10.01 12.95
CA GLN A 99 -7.18 10.70 11.78
C GLN A 99 -6.93 9.90 10.50
N HIS A 100 -5.74 9.30 10.34
CA HIS A 100 -5.47 8.39 9.23
C HIS A 100 -6.45 7.21 9.20
N ARG A 101 -6.70 6.55 10.34
CA ARG A 101 -7.68 5.46 10.45
C ARG A 101 -9.10 5.91 10.12
N ARG A 102 -9.53 7.09 10.59
CA ARG A 102 -10.85 7.66 10.26
C ARG A 102 -11.02 7.92 8.75
N ASN A 103 -9.95 8.33 8.08
CA ASN A 103 -9.97 8.53 6.62
C ASN A 103 -10.01 7.21 5.84
N VAL A 104 -9.61 6.09 6.45
CA VAL A 104 -9.74 4.74 5.88
C VAL A 104 -11.14 4.17 6.16
N PHE A 105 -11.58 4.24 7.41
CA PHE A 105 -12.88 3.73 7.86
C PHE A 105 -13.98 4.80 7.75
N THR A 106 -14.15 5.37 6.55
CA THR A 106 -15.25 6.31 6.32
C THR A 106 -16.60 5.59 6.41
N PRO A 107 -17.70 6.31 6.71
CA PRO A 107 -19.03 5.70 6.73
C PRO A 107 -19.38 4.99 5.42
N GLU A 108 -18.95 5.53 4.27
CA GLU A 108 -19.20 4.95 2.95
C GLU A 108 -18.46 3.61 2.77
N PHE A 109 -17.19 3.54 3.20
CA PHE A 109 -16.42 2.31 3.16
C PHE A 109 -17.03 1.24 4.07
N LEU A 110 -17.35 1.60 5.32
CA LEU A 110 -17.94 0.67 6.29
C LEU A 110 -19.31 0.16 5.86
N ASN A 111 -20.16 1.03 5.27
CA ASN A 111 -21.45 0.63 4.73
C ASN A 111 -21.29 -0.33 3.54
N SER A 112 -20.35 -0.05 2.64
CA SER A 112 -20.07 -0.92 1.48
C SER A 112 -19.55 -2.28 1.93
N TYR A 113 -18.64 -2.30 2.90
CA TYR A 113 -18.10 -3.53 3.48
C TYR A 113 -19.18 -4.36 4.19
N ALA A 114 -20.07 -3.72 4.96
CA ALA A 114 -21.20 -4.40 5.60
C ALA A 114 -22.18 -5.02 4.58
N GLN A 115 -22.50 -4.29 3.51
CA GLN A 115 -23.34 -4.79 2.43
C GLN A 115 -22.70 -5.98 1.69
N GLU A 116 -21.39 -5.94 1.46
CA GLU A 116 -20.67 -7.07 0.86
C GLU A 116 -20.72 -8.31 1.76
N LEU A 117 -20.52 -8.16 3.07
CA LEU A 117 -20.64 -9.27 4.01
C LEU A 117 -22.05 -9.86 4.05
N GLU A 118 -23.09 -9.02 4.05
CA GLU A 118 -24.49 -9.46 4.03
C GLU A 118 -24.82 -10.23 2.74
N MET A 119 -24.40 -9.70 1.59
CA MET A 119 -24.56 -10.35 0.29
C MET A 119 -23.89 -11.73 0.28
N LEU A 120 -22.64 -11.82 0.72
CA LEU A 120 -21.88 -13.07 0.78
C LEU A 120 -22.50 -14.06 1.78
N TYR A 121 -23.08 -13.58 2.88
CA TYR A 121 -23.73 -14.42 3.87
C TYR A 121 -24.96 -15.14 3.32
N GLY A 122 -25.77 -14.43 2.52
CA GLY A 122 -26.88 -15.02 1.76
C GLY A 122 -26.41 -15.95 0.64
N GLN A 123 -25.36 -15.57 -0.11
CA GLN A 123 -24.82 -16.39 -1.19
C GLN A 123 -24.31 -17.76 -0.71
N TYR A 124 -23.74 -17.82 0.50
CA TYR A 124 -23.19 -19.04 1.09
C TYR A 124 -24.12 -19.70 2.10
N GLU A 125 -25.44 -19.51 1.96
CA GLU A 125 -26.41 -20.24 2.75
C GLU A 125 -26.21 -21.76 2.66
N GLY A 126 -26.22 -22.43 3.82
CA GLY A 126 -25.93 -23.86 3.92
C GLY A 126 -24.44 -24.22 4.03
N ASN A 127 -23.51 -23.28 3.84
CA ASN A 127 -22.09 -23.48 4.11
C ASN A 127 -21.71 -22.89 5.48
N ALA A 128 -21.74 -23.74 6.52
CA ALA A 128 -21.51 -23.33 7.90
C ALA A 128 -20.12 -22.70 8.13
N GLU A 129 -19.07 -23.19 7.46
CA GLU A 129 -17.71 -22.68 7.61
C GLU A 129 -17.60 -21.25 7.07
N LYS A 130 -18.09 -21.01 5.85
CA LYS A 130 -18.08 -19.66 5.25
C LYS A 130 -18.94 -18.67 6.04
N GLN A 131 -20.11 -19.10 6.53
CA GLN A 131 -20.95 -18.26 7.38
C GLN A 131 -20.28 -17.92 8.71
N ALA A 132 -19.49 -18.83 9.30
CA ALA A 132 -18.72 -18.55 10.50
C ALA A 132 -17.60 -17.52 10.23
N LEU A 133 -16.89 -17.64 9.10
CA LEU A 133 -15.86 -16.67 8.70
C LEU A 133 -16.46 -15.28 8.47
N LEU A 134 -17.60 -15.17 7.80
CA LEU A 134 -18.27 -13.89 7.56
C LEU A 134 -18.74 -13.23 8.87
N LYS A 135 -19.23 -14.00 9.83
CA LYS A 135 -19.54 -13.50 11.19
C LYS A 135 -18.29 -12.99 11.89
N ALA A 136 -17.18 -13.71 11.81
CA ALA A 136 -15.90 -13.28 12.39
C ALA A 136 -15.38 -11.98 11.74
N LEU A 137 -15.52 -11.83 10.42
CA LEU A 137 -15.16 -10.58 9.72
C LEU A 137 -16.02 -9.40 10.19
N PHE A 138 -17.32 -9.62 10.39
CA PHE A 138 -18.22 -8.59 10.92
C PHE A 138 -17.85 -8.19 12.36
N GLN A 139 -17.59 -9.18 13.23
CA GLN A 139 -17.14 -8.93 14.60
C GLN A 139 -15.84 -8.13 14.64
N TYR A 140 -14.85 -8.53 13.83
CA TYR A 140 -13.58 -7.80 13.74
C TYR A 140 -13.77 -6.35 13.27
N ALA A 141 -14.67 -6.11 12.31
CA ALA A 141 -14.99 -4.76 11.86
C ALA A 141 -15.61 -3.91 12.98
N GLN A 142 -16.39 -4.48 13.90
CA GLN A 142 -16.94 -3.75 15.04
C GLN A 142 -15.87 -3.41 16.10
N GLU A 143 -14.86 -4.25 16.26
CA GLU A 143 -13.78 -4.04 17.24
C GLU A 143 -12.71 -3.06 16.74
N ILE A 144 -12.45 -3.02 15.43
CA ILE A 144 -11.37 -2.22 14.84
C ILE A 144 -11.77 -0.78 14.52
N VAL A 145 -13.07 -0.45 14.49
CA VAL A 145 -13.54 0.91 14.16
C VAL A 145 -13.50 1.82 15.38
#